data_AF-A0A1L8WQ36-F1
#
_entry.id   AF-A0A1L8WQ36-F1
#
_cell.length_a   1.000
_cell.length_b   1.000
_cell.length_c   1.000
_cell.angle_alpha   90.00
_cell.angle_beta   90.00
_cell.angle_gamma   90.00
#
_symmetry.space_group_name_H-M   'P 1'
#
loop_
_entity.id
_entity.type
_entity.pdbx_description
1 polymer ?
#
loop_
_entity_poly.entity_id
_entity_poly.type
_entity_poly.pdbx_seq_one_letter_code
_entity_poly.pdbx_strand_id
1 'polypeptide(L)'
;MIHQLIELLRFTSVKYTRSKLRKGLPKEYSYIIEELLYIDDRVGGKKEYVKKIIKQLLLPGEEQKFLKKLAETIQKTVIEHLHIVGDIFDRSSQRQR
;
A
#
# COMPACT_ATOMS: atom_id res chain seq x y z
N MET A 1 1.22 -13.15 6.51
CA MET A 1 0.19 -12.43 5.73
C MET A 1 0.29 -10.91 5.85
N ILE A 2 -0.03 -10.25 6.97
CA ILE A 2 -0.01 -8.77 7.08
C ILE A 2 1.32 -8.17 6.59
N HIS A 3 2.46 -8.66 7.08
CA HIS A 3 3.78 -8.19 6.65
C HIS A 3 3.99 -8.29 5.13
N GLN A 4 3.54 -9.38 4.50
CA GLN A 4 3.71 -9.59 3.06
C GLN A 4 2.85 -8.62 2.25
N LEU A 5 1.61 -8.34 2.70
CA LEU A 5 0.76 -7.36 2.02
C LEU A 5 1.28 -5.93 2.18
N ILE A 6 1.86 -5.58 3.33
CA ILE A 6 2.51 -4.28 3.53
C ILE A 6 3.70 -4.11 2.59
N GLU A 7 4.55 -5.14 2.46
CA GLU A 7 5.68 -5.11 1.52
C GLU A 7 5.22 -5.07 0.05
N LEU A 8 4.14 -5.78 -0.29
CA LEU A 8 3.54 -5.69 -1.61
C LEU A 8 2.97 -4.30 -1.90
N LEU A 9 2.29 -3.67 -0.92
CA LEU A 9 1.82 -2.29 -1.05
C LEU A 9 3.00 -1.33 -1.21
N ARG A 10 4.08 -1.50 -0.44
CA ARG A 10 5.32 -0.72 -0.59
C ARG A 10 5.85 -0.81 -2.01
N PHE A 11 5.97 -2.03 -2.54
CA PHE A 11 6.47 -2.27 -3.89
C PHE A 11 5.59 -1.63 -4.98
N THR A 12 4.27 -1.82 -4.89
CA THR A 12 3.33 -1.31 -5.90
C THR A 12 3.14 0.21 -5.86
N SER A 13 3.44 0.85 -4.72
CA SER A 13 3.27 2.30 -4.51
C SER A 13 4.54 3.14 -4.66
N VAL A 14 5.70 2.57 -5.01
CA VAL A 14 7.00 3.29 -5.13
C VAL A 14 6.92 4.55 -6.00
N LYS A 15 6.12 4.51 -7.07
CA LYS A 15 5.90 5.63 -8.01
C LYS A 15 4.95 6.72 -7.51
N TYR A 16 4.33 6.53 -6.34
CA TYR A 16 3.39 7.50 -5.77
C TYR A 16 4.06 8.34 -4.69
N THR A 17 3.73 9.63 -4.68
CA THR A 17 4.06 10.48 -3.54
C THR A 17 3.33 9.99 -2.30
N ARG A 18 3.89 10.22 -1.11
CA ARG A 18 3.23 9.87 0.17
C ARG A 18 1.81 10.45 0.24
N SER A 19 1.62 11.69 -0.21
CA SER A 19 0.31 12.35 -0.26
C SER A 19 -0.67 11.65 -1.20
N LYS A 20 -0.23 11.24 -2.41
CA LYS A 20 -1.08 10.49 -3.34
C LYS A 20 -1.47 9.13 -2.77
N LEU A 21 -0.50 8.40 -2.21
CA LEU A 21 -0.77 7.10 -1.58
C LEU A 21 -1.78 7.25 -0.44
N ARG A 22 -1.55 8.19 0.49
CA ARG A 22 -2.43 8.45 1.64
C ARG A 22 -3.89 8.70 1.23
N LYS A 23 -4.12 9.46 0.15
CA LYS A 23 -5.48 9.72 -0.37
C LYS A 23 -6.19 8.46 -0.88
N GLY A 24 -5.43 7.44 -1.29
CA GLY A 24 -5.95 6.14 -1.75
C GLY A 24 -6.09 5.09 -0.65
N LEU A 25 -5.58 5.34 0.56
CA LEU A 25 -5.67 4.40 1.67
C LEU A 25 -7.09 4.39 2.30
N PRO A 26 -7.50 3.28 2.92
CA PRO A 26 -8.69 3.24 3.75
C PRO A 26 -8.55 4.22 4.92
N LYS A 27 -9.50 5.13 5.10
CA LYS A 27 -9.38 6.24 6.07
C LYS A 27 -9.11 5.76 7.50
N GLU A 28 -9.77 4.68 7.91
CA GLU A 28 -9.62 4.09 9.24
C GLU A 28 -8.25 3.46 9.49
N TYR A 29 -7.55 3.07 8.42
CA TYR A 29 -6.25 2.39 8.48
C TYR A 29 -5.12 3.23 7.88
N SER A 30 -5.39 4.44 7.40
CA SER A 30 -4.40 5.29 6.73
C SER A 30 -3.19 5.52 7.62
N TYR A 31 -3.43 5.94 8.86
CA TYR A 31 -2.36 6.22 9.82
C TYR A 31 -1.50 4.98 10.09
N ILE A 32 -2.12 3.84 10.37
CA ILE A 32 -1.38 2.62 10.73
C ILE A 32 -0.62 2.03 9.55
N ILE A 33 -1.17 2.11 8.34
CA ILE A 33 -0.49 1.68 7.11
C ILE A 33 0.70 2.60 6.83
N GLU A 34 0.55 3.92 7.00
CA GLU A 34 1.66 4.86 6.83
C GLU A 34 2.79 4.62 7.84
N GLU A 35 2.46 4.37 9.11
CA GLU A 35 3.45 3.95 10.10
C GLU A 35 4.19 2.69 9.63
N LEU A 36 3.46 1.64 9.24
CA LEU A 36 4.07 0.38 8.76
C LEU A 36 4.92 0.58 7.48
N LEU A 37 4.56 1.50 6.61
CA LEU A 37 5.31 1.80 5.39
C LEU A 37 6.55 2.65 5.68
N TYR A 38 6.49 3.66 6.55
CA TYR A 38 7.54 4.68 6.65
C TYR A 38 8.34 4.65 7.94
N ILE A 39 8.15 3.64 8.79
CA ILE A 39 8.87 3.56 10.06
C ILE A 39 10.39 3.57 9.85
N ASP A 40 11.04 4.52 10.52
CA ASP A 40 12.48 4.78 10.39
C ASP A 40 13.30 3.62 10.96
N ASP A 41 14.26 3.14 10.17
CA ASP A 41 15.17 2.05 10.54
C ASP A 41 16.10 2.40 11.70
N ARG A 42 16.29 3.69 11.99
CA ARG A 42 17.12 4.19 13.09
C ARG A 42 16.42 4.16 14.45
N VAL A 43 15.11 3.90 14.48
CA VAL A 43 14.34 3.81 15.72
C VAL A 43 14.65 2.49 16.42
N GLY A 44 15.40 2.59 17.52
CA GLY A 44 15.59 1.46 18.44
C GLY A 44 14.23 0.89 18.87
N GLY A 45 14.08 -0.43 18.82
CA GLY A 45 12.81 -1.08 19.15
C GLY A 45 11.75 -1.09 18.04
N LYS A 46 12.08 -0.69 16.80
CA LYS A 46 11.19 -0.78 15.62
C LYS A 46 10.46 -2.12 15.52
N LYS A 47 11.17 -3.24 15.67
CA LYS A 47 10.56 -4.59 15.63
C LYS A 47 9.45 -4.76 16.66
N GLU A 48 9.66 -4.25 17.88
CA GLU A 48 8.70 -4.36 18.97
C GLU A 48 7.50 -3.43 18.78
N TYR A 49 7.73 -2.23 18.27
CA TYR A 49 6.66 -1.30 17.90
C TYR A 49 5.79 -1.85 16.76
N VAL A 50 6.40 -2.38 15.69
CA VAL A 50 5.69 -3.04 14.59
C VAL A 50 4.88 -4.24 15.11
N LYS A 51 5.45 -5.05 16.01
CA LYS A 51 4.71 -6.16 16.65
C LYS A 51 3.49 -5.66 17.43
N LYS A 52 3.59 -4.56 18.17
CA LYS A 52 2.45 -3.97 18.90
C LYS A 52 1.35 -3.51 17.96
N ILE A 53 1.71 -2.83 16.86
CA ILE A 53 0.76 -2.42 15.82
C ILE A 53 0.03 -3.66 15.26
N ILE A 54 0.78 -4.68 14.86
CA ILE A 54 0.19 -5.88 14.28
C ILE A 54 -0.71 -6.58 15.29
N LYS A 55 -0.30 -6.66 16.56
CA LYS A 55 -1.13 -7.26 17.61
C LYS A 55 -2.48 -6.56 17.78
N GLN A 56 -2.54 -5.24 17.60
CA GLN A 56 -3.81 -4.49 17.62
C GLN A 56 -4.68 -4.81 16.40
N LEU A 57 -4.07 -5.03 15.23
CA LEU A 57 -4.76 -5.42 14.00
C LEU A 57 -5.26 -6.87 14.02
N LEU A 58 -4.67 -7.74 14.86
CA LEU A 58 -5.06 -9.15 15.03
C LEU A 58 -6.27 -9.36 15.96
N LEU A 59 -6.95 -8.28 16.39
CA LEU A 59 -8.19 -8.43 17.14
C LEU A 59 -9.23 -9.19 16.29
N PRO A 60 -9.93 -10.19 16.86
CA PRO A 60 -10.87 -11.02 16.11
C PRO A 60 -11.89 -10.17 15.34
N GLY A 61 -12.04 -10.44 14.04
CA GLY A 61 -12.95 -9.72 13.13
C GLY A 61 -12.36 -8.43 12.51
N GLU A 62 -11.43 -7.75 13.19
CA GLU A 62 -10.75 -6.57 12.62
C GLU A 62 -9.62 -6.96 11.65
N GLU A 63 -8.93 -8.07 11.92
CA GLU A 63 -7.87 -8.56 11.04
C GLU A 63 -8.37 -8.79 9.61
N GLN A 64 -9.52 -9.44 9.46
CA GLN A 64 -10.09 -9.76 8.15
C GLN A 64 -10.52 -8.49 7.39
N LYS A 65 -11.10 -7.51 8.10
CA LYS A 65 -11.45 -6.21 7.51
C LYS A 65 -10.21 -5.47 7.05
N PHE A 66 -9.16 -5.43 7.89
CA PHE A 66 -7.89 -4.82 7.56
C PHE A 66 -7.26 -5.46 6.32
N LEU A 67 -7.13 -6.78 6.30
CA LEU A 67 -6.55 -7.53 5.18
C LEU A 67 -7.33 -7.30 3.88
N LYS A 68 -8.66 -7.35 3.93
CA LYS A 68 -9.51 -7.10 2.76
C LYS A 68 -9.29 -5.70 2.20
N LYS A 69 -9.36 -4.66 3.03
CA LYS A 69 -9.18 -3.27 2.58
C LYS A 69 -7.76 -3.01 2.07
N LEU A 70 -6.75 -3.63 2.68
CA LEU A 70 -5.38 -3.54 2.22
C LEU A 70 -5.21 -4.19 0.83
N ALA A 71 -5.78 -5.37 0.62
CA ALA A 71 -5.77 -6.05 -0.67
C ALA A 71 -6.49 -5.24 -1.76
N GLU A 72 -7.65 -4.64 -1.45
CA GLU A 72 -8.37 -3.74 -2.37
C GLU A 72 -7.52 -2.51 -2.75
N THR A 73 -6.77 -1.93 -1.81
CA THR A 73 -5.85 -0.82 -2.08
C THR A 73 -4.70 -1.23 -3.01
N ILE A 74 -4.11 -2.41 -2.77
CA ILE A 74 -3.06 -2.95 -3.64
C ILE A 74 -3.61 -3.17 -5.06
N GLN A 75 -4.79 -3.78 -5.18
CA GLN A 75 -5.45 -4.01 -6.47
C GLN A 75 -5.65 -2.69 -7.23
N LYS A 76 -6.19 -1.65 -6.58
CA LYS A 76 -6.38 -0.33 -7.20
C LYS A 76 -5.05 0.28 -7.67
N THR A 77 -4.01 0.17 -6.84
CA THR A 77 -2.67 0.70 -7.14
C THR A 77 -2.05 0.00 -8.36
N VAL A 78 -2.24 -1.32 -8.47
CA VAL A 78 -1.77 -2.13 -9.62
C VAL A 78 -2.57 -1.80 -10.88
N ILE A 79 -3.90 -1.73 -10.81
CA ILE A 79 -4.75 -1.38 -11.96
C ILE A 79 -4.39 0.01 -12.51
N GLU A 80 -4.21 0.99 -11.64
CA GLU A 80 -3.75 2.33 -12.04
C GLU A 80 -2.36 2.28 -12.71
N HIS A 81 -1.48 1.36 -12.32
CA HIS A 81 -0.23 1.14 -13.04
C HIS A 81 -0.43 0.66 -14.47
N LEU A 82 -1.27 -0.35 -14.64
CA LEU A 82 -1.55 -0.94 -15.94
C LEU A 82 -2.19 0.08 -16.88
N HIS A 83 -3.08 0.94 -16.37
CA HIS A 83 -3.64 2.03 -17.17
C HIS A 83 -2.57 3.02 -17.65
N ILE A 84 -1.65 3.44 -16.78
CA ILE A 84 -0.55 4.34 -17.17
C ILE A 84 0.32 3.70 -18.25
N VAL A 85 0.62 2.41 -18.11
CA VAL A 85 1.41 1.68 -19.10
C VAL A 85 0.65 1.57 -20.42
N GLY A 86 -0.63 1.21 -20.39
CA GLY A 86 -1.51 1.14 -21.57
C GLY A 86 -1.57 2.47 -22.33
N ASP A 87 -1.77 3.58 -21.62
CA ASP A 87 -1.80 4.92 -22.21
C ASP A 87 -0.49 5.27 -22.96
N ILE A 88 0.67 4.80 -22.48
CA ILE A 88 1.95 5.00 -23.16
C ILE A 88 2.02 4.19 -24.45
N PHE A 89 1.63 2.91 -24.40
CA PHE A 89 1.65 2.03 -25.57
C PHE A 89 0.68 2.52 -26.66
N ASP A 90 -0.54 2.87 -26.29
CA ASP A 90 -1.57 3.33 -27.24
C ASP A 90 -1.14 4.62 -27.95
N ARG A 91 -0.46 5.54 -27.26
CA ARG A 91 0.04 6.80 -27.84
C ARG A 91 1.19 6.62 -28.83
N SER A 92 1.98 5.54 -28.72
CA SER A 92 3.07 5.26 -29.67
C SER A 92 2.58 4.75 -31.03
N SER A 93 1.42 4.08 -31.05
CA SER A 93 0.81 3.51 -32.26
C SER A 93 0.20 4.55 -33.21
N GLN A 94 -0.02 5.80 -32.75
CA GLN A 94 -0.60 6.87 -33.57
C GLN A 94 0.43 7.68 -34.39
N ARG A 95 1.73 7.45 -34.20
CA ARG A 95 2.79 8.23 -34.87
C ARG A 95 3.34 7.56 -36.14
N GLN A 96 2.77 6.44 -36.57
CA GLN A 96 3.16 5.70 -37.80
C GLN A 96 2.01 5.57 -38.82
N ARG A 97 1.16 6.59 -38.95
CA ARG A 97 0.22 6.69 -40.08
C ARG A 97 0.38 8.04 -40.78
#